data_AF-A0A1I7HJ29-F1
#
_entry.id   AF-A0A1I7HJ29-F1
#
_cell.length_a   1.000
_cell.length_b   1.000
_cell.length_c   1.000
_cell.angle_alpha   90.00
_cell.angle_beta   90.00
_cell.angle_gamma   90.00
#
_symmetry.space_group_name_H-M   'P 1'
#
loop_
_entity.id
_entity.type
_entity.pdbx_description
1 polymer ?
#
loop_
_entity_poly.entity_id
_entity_poly.type
_entity_poly.pdbx_seq_one_letter_code
_entity_poly.pdbx_strand_id
1 'polypeptide(L)'
;MEIKIKRIIFLLAIFTLVAGISTSCKEEDKTMRGIALNMSKLTLDADAIEQVRFYPIPWDAPLTEGFTWKSENTEIVKVNNKGQVLGVNPGTTNITCECMGFSVTIPVTVRPLVSIQEKIRDLNAKGFWEFDDPNDPAKATIGADLIFVEDQAVISVIDGPRPGDGAVRIPMDPKKKAGNTTGTFIKCLHGFAPKGGKNVNEYTIMWDIRLPEEGPESSYYSLMSSRTLDNSQDQDICIRSNGSFGIGSLGYCDAGTLKLGKWHRVIVTMNSGVSVVYVCDGAKVKDADAASAPIDGRFSLLPGGVLFFADDDGDDSTIDVCNIAIWDRQLTEDEAKSLGAVRQIVEFEE
;
A
#
# COMPACT_ATOMS: atom_id res chain seq x y z
N MET A 1 16.77 32.27 -24.72
CA MET A 1 16.10 32.36 -23.41
C MET A 1 15.81 30.93 -22.98
N GLU A 2 16.32 30.60 -21.78
CA GLU A 2 16.38 29.34 -21.01
C GLU A 2 15.43 28.19 -21.42
N ILE A 3 15.88 26.95 -21.66
CA ILE A 3 16.41 25.91 -20.72
C ILE A 3 15.33 25.51 -19.69
N LYS A 4 14.83 24.27 -19.55
CA LYS A 4 15.51 23.01 -19.13
C LYS A 4 14.45 21.88 -19.09
N ILE A 5 14.76 20.67 -19.60
CA ILE A 5 14.43 19.41 -18.91
C ILE A 5 15.65 18.48 -19.03
N LYS A 6 15.93 17.83 -17.91
CA LYS A 6 17.15 17.14 -17.52
C LYS A 6 17.20 15.72 -18.08
N ARG A 7 18.44 15.31 -18.34
CA ARG A 7 18.94 14.00 -18.75
C ARG A 7 18.40 12.83 -17.92
N ILE A 8 17.91 11.79 -18.58
CA ILE A 8 18.01 10.40 -18.13
C ILE A 8 18.83 9.67 -19.20
N ILE A 9 19.99 9.16 -18.78
CA ILE A 9 20.97 8.49 -19.63
C ILE A 9 20.53 7.04 -19.76
N PHE A 10 19.88 6.72 -20.87
CA PHE A 10 19.81 5.35 -21.38
C PHE A 10 20.99 5.20 -22.35
N LEU A 11 22.05 4.51 -21.94
CA LEU A 11 23.18 4.21 -22.81
C LEU A 11 22.76 3.08 -23.76
N LEU A 12 22.03 3.48 -24.81
CA LEU A 12 21.78 2.70 -26.02
C LEU A 12 23.05 2.79 -26.88
N ALA A 13 23.85 1.72 -26.93
CA ALA A 13 24.98 1.66 -27.84
C ALA A 13 24.46 1.36 -29.27
N ILE A 14 24.83 2.25 -30.18
CA ILE A 14 24.38 2.38 -31.57
C ILE A 14 24.95 1.25 -32.43
N PHE A 15 24.09 0.65 -33.26
CA PHE A 15 24.47 -0.25 -34.36
C PHE A 15 25.07 0.57 -35.51
N THR A 16 26.39 0.49 -35.71
CA THR A 16 27.04 0.90 -36.96
C THR A 16 27.41 -0.34 -37.78
N LEU A 17 26.80 -0.43 -38.96
CA LEU A 17 27.09 -1.42 -40.00
C LEU A 17 28.53 -1.22 -40.50
N VAL A 18 29.40 -2.20 -40.26
CA VAL A 18 30.71 -2.32 -40.92
C VAL A 18 30.74 -3.66 -41.64
N ALA A 19 30.80 -3.60 -42.96
CA ALA A 19 30.97 -4.76 -43.83
C ALA A 19 32.40 -5.32 -43.72
N GLY A 20 32.51 -6.62 -43.49
CA GLY A 20 33.59 -7.46 -44.03
C GLY A 20 34.99 -7.26 -43.49
N ILE A 21 35.23 -7.62 -42.23
CA ILE A 21 36.53 -8.18 -41.82
C ILE A 21 36.20 -9.46 -41.05
N SER A 22 36.59 -10.62 -41.57
CA SER A 22 36.58 -11.89 -40.85
C SER A 22 37.66 -11.86 -39.77
N THR A 23 37.41 -11.07 -38.73
CA THR A 23 38.02 -11.30 -37.44
C THR A 23 37.30 -12.52 -36.91
N SER A 24 38.03 -13.62 -36.75
CA SER A 24 37.65 -14.64 -35.77
C SER A 24 37.49 -13.89 -34.45
N CYS A 25 36.26 -13.49 -34.11
CA CYS A 25 35.90 -13.25 -32.72
C CYS A 25 36.26 -14.57 -32.04
N LYS A 26 37.38 -14.58 -31.31
CA LYS A 26 37.66 -15.69 -30.40
C LYS A 26 36.40 -15.84 -29.57
N GLU A 27 35.83 -17.04 -29.60
CA GLU A 27 34.76 -17.41 -28.70
C GLU A 27 35.25 -17.02 -27.30
N GLU A 28 34.59 -16.02 -26.69
CA GLU A 28 34.97 -15.58 -25.36
C GLU A 28 34.84 -16.80 -24.44
N ASP A 29 35.87 -17.04 -23.63
CA ASP A 29 35.87 -18.13 -22.67
C ASP A 29 34.68 -17.94 -21.71
N LYS A 30 33.63 -18.74 -21.94
CA LYS A 30 32.39 -18.69 -21.16
C LYS A 30 32.47 -19.49 -19.87
N THR A 31 33.64 -20.02 -19.52
CA THR A 31 33.78 -20.69 -18.23
C THR A 31 33.36 -19.76 -17.10
N MET A 32 32.56 -20.28 -16.17
CA MET A 32 32.16 -19.52 -15.00
C MET A 32 33.41 -19.22 -14.16
N ARG A 33 33.52 -17.98 -13.71
CA ARG A 33 34.65 -17.43 -12.93
C ARG A 33 34.21 -16.84 -11.59
N GLY A 34 32.91 -16.79 -11.31
CA GLY A 34 32.37 -16.26 -10.07
C GLY A 34 30.87 -16.02 -10.12
N ILE A 35 30.36 -15.43 -9.04
CA ILE A 35 28.95 -15.07 -8.84
C ILE A 35 28.89 -13.55 -8.64
N ALA A 36 27.99 -12.88 -9.35
CA ALA A 36 27.65 -11.48 -9.12
C ALA A 36 26.32 -11.40 -8.37
N LEU A 37 26.30 -10.65 -7.26
CA LEU A 37 25.07 -10.24 -6.57
C LEU A 37 24.79 -8.77 -6.85
N ASN A 38 23.51 -8.37 -6.87
CA ASN A 38 23.14 -6.95 -7.01
C ASN A 38 23.46 -6.10 -5.77
N MET A 39 23.84 -6.72 -4.66
CA MET A 39 24.16 -6.07 -3.40
C MET A 39 25.23 -6.84 -2.62
N SER A 40 26.01 -6.13 -1.80
CA SER A 40 27.04 -6.70 -0.93
C SER A 40 26.61 -6.81 0.55
N LYS A 41 25.42 -6.30 0.88
CA LYS A 41 24.77 -6.40 2.20
C LYS A 41 23.26 -6.17 2.03
N LEU A 42 22.47 -6.71 2.95
CA LEU A 42 21.01 -6.51 2.99
C LEU A 42 20.57 -6.01 4.36
N THR A 43 19.59 -5.11 4.40
CA THR A 43 18.89 -4.72 5.63
C THR A 43 17.40 -4.71 5.35
N LEU A 44 16.64 -5.41 6.18
CA LEU A 44 15.18 -5.56 6.06
C LEU A 44 14.55 -5.59 7.45
N ASP A 45 13.24 -5.42 7.54
CA ASP A 45 12.50 -5.53 8.80
C ASP A 45 12.06 -6.98 9.04
N ALA A 46 11.76 -7.35 10.27
CA ALA A 46 11.21 -8.68 10.56
C ALA A 46 9.89 -8.93 9.79
N ASP A 47 9.73 -10.15 9.28
CA ASP A 47 8.76 -10.68 8.31
C ASP A 47 8.73 -9.96 6.94
N ALA A 48 9.68 -9.07 6.63
CA ALA A 48 9.84 -8.59 5.27
C ALA A 48 10.52 -9.66 4.40
N ILE A 49 10.19 -9.67 3.10
CA ILE A 49 10.89 -10.47 2.09
C ILE A 49 11.52 -9.53 1.06
N GLU A 50 12.81 -9.73 0.82
CA GLU A 50 13.57 -8.97 -0.17
C GLU A 50 14.23 -9.90 -1.19
N GLN A 51 14.36 -9.43 -2.44
CA GLN A 51 14.97 -10.20 -3.51
C GLN A 51 16.45 -9.83 -3.67
N VAL A 52 17.33 -10.81 -3.46
CA VAL A 52 18.73 -10.73 -3.88
C VAL A 52 18.82 -11.30 -5.29
N ARG A 53 19.27 -10.50 -6.26
CA ARG A 53 19.46 -10.94 -7.65
C ARG A 53 20.89 -11.44 -7.81
N PHE A 54 21.05 -12.58 -8.46
CA PHE A 54 22.32 -13.27 -8.64
C PHE A 54 22.50 -13.72 -10.08
N TYR A 55 23.74 -13.68 -10.57
CA TYR A 55 24.11 -14.06 -11.93
C TYR A 55 25.49 -14.73 -11.94
N PRO A 56 25.76 -15.67 -12.86
CA PRO A 56 27.12 -16.14 -13.07
C PRO A 56 27.98 -15.05 -13.70
N ILE A 57 29.30 -15.19 -13.58
CA ILE A 57 30.27 -14.34 -14.26
C ILE A 57 31.08 -15.22 -15.23
N PRO A 58 31.06 -14.98 -16.55
CA PRO A 58 30.18 -14.05 -17.26
C PRO A 58 28.69 -14.46 -17.17
N TRP A 59 27.78 -13.52 -17.46
CA TRP A 59 26.34 -13.69 -17.28
C TRP A 59 25.73 -14.82 -18.14
N ASP A 60 26.40 -15.19 -19.22
CA ASP A 60 26.03 -16.26 -20.15
C ASP A 60 26.89 -17.53 -19.98
N ALA A 61 27.62 -17.66 -18.87
CA ALA A 61 28.36 -18.87 -18.55
C ALA A 61 27.40 -20.08 -18.47
N PRO A 62 27.70 -21.20 -19.14
CA PRO A 62 26.86 -22.39 -19.08
C PRO A 62 26.91 -22.99 -17.67
N LEU A 63 25.73 -23.29 -17.13
CA LEU A 63 25.57 -23.85 -15.79
C LEU A 63 25.32 -25.35 -15.89
N THR A 64 26.13 -26.14 -15.19
CA THR A 64 25.90 -27.60 -15.03
C THR A 64 25.08 -27.92 -13.77
N GLU A 65 24.97 -26.97 -12.85
CA GLU A 65 24.17 -27.04 -11.63
C GLU A 65 23.55 -25.67 -11.33
N GLY A 66 22.44 -25.65 -10.61
CA GLY A 66 21.76 -24.41 -10.21
C GLY A 66 22.46 -23.71 -9.05
N PHE A 67 22.06 -22.46 -8.80
CA PHE A 67 22.48 -21.74 -7.59
C PHE A 67 21.81 -22.34 -6.36
N THR A 68 22.58 -22.47 -5.29
CA THR A 68 22.09 -22.84 -3.97
C THR A 68 22.30 -21.69 -3.00
N TRP A 69 21.45 -21.66 -1.97
CA TRP A 69 21.47 -20.63 -0.94
C TRP A 69 21.47 -21.27 0.43
N LYS A 70 22.19 -20.65 1.37
CA LYS A 70 22.22 -21.06 2.77
C LYS A 70 22.20 -19.84 3.68
N SER A 71 21.45 -19.93 4.78
CA SER A 71 21.57 -19.01 5.91
C SER A 71 22.46 -19.60 7.00
N GLU A 72 23.32 -18.78 7.58
CA GLU A 72 24.13 -19.16 8.74
C GLU A 72 23.27 -19.34 10.02
N ASN A 73 22.21 -18.54 10.17
CA ASN A 73 21.26 -18.63 11.26
C ASN A 73 19.82 -18.46 10.75
N THR A 74 19.10 -19.58 10.63
CA THR A 74 17.71 -19.64 10.15
C THR A 74 16.69 -19.08 11.15
N GLU A 75 17.08 -18.87 12.40
CA GLU A 75 16.24 -18.18 13.39
C GLU A 75 16.22 -16.66 13.15
N ILE A 76 17.24 -16.11 12.45
CA ILE A 76 17.33 -14.67 12.12
C ILE A 76 16.88 -14.44 10.68
N VAL A 77 17.38 -15.21 9.71
CA VAL A 77 17.08 -15.04 8.28
C VAL A 77 16.89 -16.38 7.60
N LYS A 78 15.89 -16.49 6.74
CA LYS A 78 15.73 -17.60 5.80
C LYS A 78 15.95 -17.12 4.37
N VAL A 79 16.47 -17.99 3.50
CA VAL A 79 16.67 -17.69 2.08
C VAL A 79 16.35 -18.94 1.26
N ASN A 80 15.59 -18.78 0.18
CA ASN A 80 15.25 -19.89 -0.72
C ASN A 80 16.13 -19.91 -1.97
N ASN A 81 15.97 -20.94 -2.80
CA ASN A 81 16.77 -21.11 -4.03
C ASN A 81 16.55 -20.02 -5.09
N LYS A 82 15.47 -19.25 -5.00
CA LYS A 82 15.19 -18.09 -5.87
C LYS A 82 15.87 -16.82 -5.38
N GLY A 83 16.60 -16.84 -4.26
CA GLY A 83 17.24 -15.66 -3.66
C GLY A 83 16.26 -14.71 -2.97
N GLN A 84 15.07 -15.20 -2.60
CA GLN A 84 14.16 -14.46 -1.72
C GLN A 84 14.64 -14.63 -0.29
N VAL A 85 14.80 -13.52 0.43
CA VAL A 85 15.35 -13.47 1.78
C VAL A 85 14.26 -12.98 2.74
N LEU A 86 13.86 -13.83 3.68
CA LEU A 86 12.87 -13.54 4.73
C LEU A 86 13.59 -13.18 6.04
N GLY A 87 13.28 -12.01 6.60
CA GLY A 87 13.68 -11.66 7.96
C GLY A 87 12.79 -12.37 8.97
N VAL A 88 13.36 -13.18 9.85
CA VAL A 88 12.60 -13.97 10.86
C VAL A 88 12.60 -13.25 12.21
N ASN A 89 13.78 -13.02 12.78
CA ASN A 89 13.94 -12.30 14.05
C ASN A 89 14.99 -11.19 13.93
N PRO A 90 14.88 -10.11 14.73
CA PRO A 90 15.88 -9.05 14.74
C PRO A 90 17.27 -9.58 15.07
N GLY A 91 18.28 -9.13 14.33
CA GLY A 91 19.66 -9.58 14.49
C GLY A 91 20.45 -9.45 13.21
N THR A 92 21.67 -10.00 13.23
CA THR A 92 22.56 -10.02 12.05
C THR A 92 23.04 -11.44 11.83
N THR A 93 22.97 -11.91 10.59
CA THR A 93 23.51 -13.20 10.15
C THR A 93 24.00 -13.08 8.71
N ASN A 94 24.75 -14.06 8.22
CA ASN A 94 25.15 -14.12 6.82
C ASN A 94 24.25 -15.06 6.02
N ILE A 95 24.11 -14.75 4.73
CA ILE A 95 23.62 -15.70 3.72
C ILE A 95 24.71 -15.93 2.68
N THR A 96 24.76 -17.15 2.15
CA THR A 96 25.76 -17.59 1.17
C THR A 96 25.06 -18.13 -0.07
N CYS A 97 25.50 -17.66 -1.24
CA CYS A 97 25.12 -18.16 -2.54
C CYS A 97 26.27 -19.00 -3.13
N GLU A 98 25.99 -20.21 -3.58
CA GLU A 98 26.98 -21.13 -4.14
C GLU A 98 26.54 -21.63 -5.52
N CYS A 99 27.49 -21.81 -6.42
CA CYS A 99 27.28 -22.40 -7.74
C CYS A 99 28.62 -22.78 -8.37
N MET A 100 28.74 -24.02 -8.85
CA MET A 100 29.92 -24.56 -9.57
C MET A 100 31.24 -24.35 -8.82
N GLY A 101 31.23 -24.49 -7.50
CA GLY A 101 32.40 -24.32 -6.62
C GLY A 101 32.76 -22.86 -6.28
N PHE A 102 32.04 -21.88 -6.83
CA PHE A 102 32.13 -20.48 -6.42
C PHE A 102 31.16 -20.19 -5.29
N SER A 103 31.54 -19.26 -4.42
CA SER A 103 30.74 -18.87 -3.26
C SER A 103 30.84 -17.37 -3.01
N VAL A 104 29.71 -16.73 -2.70
CA VAL A 104 29.63 -15.33 -2.27
C VAL A 104 28.74 -15.24 -1.04
N THR A 105 29.27 -14.64 0.02
CA THR A 105 28.57 -14.40 1.28
C THR A 105 28.29 -12.91 1.47
N ILE A 106 27.08 -12.58 1.90
CA ILE A 106 26.72 -11.21 2.29
C ILE A 106 26.10 -11.18 3.70
N PRO A 107 26.37 -10.14 4.50
CA PRO A 107 25.69 -9.92 5.77
C PRO A 107 24.27 -9.41 5.54
N VAL A 108 23.35 -9.93 6.35
CA VAL A 108 21.95 -9.53 6.42
C VAL A 108 21.64 -9.05 7.83
N THR A 109 21.07 -7.85 7.95
CA THR A 109 20.61 -7.29 9.22
C THR A 109 19.08 -7.18 9.21
N VAL A 110 18.43 -7.84 10.16
CA VAL A 110 16.99 -7.77 10.38
C VAL A 110 16.73 -6.77 11.50
N ARG A 111 15.94 -5.72 11.21
CA ARG A 111 15.54 -4.72 12.21
C ARG A 111 14.29 -5.18 12.96
N PRO A 112 14.11 -4.75 14.23
CA PRO A 112 12.83 -4.86 14.91
C PRO A 112 11.71 -4.25 14.05
N LEU A 113 10.58 -4.95 13.99
CA LEU A 113 9.37 -4.40 13.40
C LEU A 113 8.79 -3.35 14.36
N VAL A 114 8.53 -2.15 13.86
CA VAL A 114 7.65 -1.19 14.54
C VAL A 114 6.23 -1.49 14.09
N SER A 115 5.36 -1.83 15.04
CA SER A 115 3.96 -2.19 14.77
C SER A 115 3.20 -0.99 14.20
N ILE A 116 2.10 -1.24 13.47
CA ILE A 116 1.27 -0.13 13.01
C ILE A 116 0.68 0.63 14.20
N GLN A 117 0.30 -0.07 15.26
CA GLN A 117 -0.24 0.47 16.49
C GLN A 117 0.71 1.49 17.14
N GLU A 118 2.01 1.19 17.20
CA GLU A 118 3.02 2.12 17.70
C GLU A 118 3.14 3.35 16.80
N LYS A 119 3.25 3.17 15.47
CA LYS A 119 3.34 4.29 14.53
C LYS A 119 2.12 5.22 14.61
N ILE A 120 0.92 4.66 14.72
CA ILE A 120 -0.34 5.42 14.85
C ILE A 120 -0.33 6.27 16.13
N ARG A 121 0.12 5.69 17.26
CA ARG A 121 0.24 6.41 18.54
C ARG A 121 1.31 7.50 18.48
N ASP A 122 2.48 7.20 17.92
CA ASP A 122 3.61 8.14 17.82
C ASP A 122 3.23 9.37 16.95
N LEU A 123 2.44 9.15 15.90
CA LEU A 123 1.92 10.23 15.05
C LEU A 123 0.71 10.97 15.66
N ASN A 124 0.30 10.60 16.88
CA ASN A 124 -0.80 11.19 17.65
C ASN A 124 -2.15 11.16 16.92
N ALA A 125 -2.51 10.00 16.35
CA ALA A 125 -3.82 9.78 15.78
C ALA A 125 -4.94 10.08 16.79
N LYS A 126 -6.08 10.52 16.28
CA LYS A 126 -7.27 10.86 17.07
C LYS A 126 -8.36 9.81 17.00
N GLY A 127 -8.30 8.95 15.98
CA GLY A 127 -9.11 7.75 15.86
C GLY A 127 -8.29 6.58 15.33
N PHE A 128 -8.51 5.39 15.86
CA PHE A 128 -7.89 4.15 15.39
C PHE A 128 -8.77 2.93 15.73
N TRP A 129 -9.03 2.10 14.73
CA TRP A 129 -9.90 0.92 14.80
C TRP A 129 -9.23 -0.24 14.07
N GLU A 130 -9.20 -1.40 14.72
CA GLU A 130 -8.46 -2.60 14.27
C GLU A 130 -9.38 -3.77 13.88
N PHE A 131 -10.66 -3.72 14.25
CA PHE A 131 -11.65 -4.79 13.96
C PHE A 131 -11.27 -6.19 14.48
N ASP A 132 -10.29 -6.28 15.39
CA ASP A 132 -9.76 -7.54 15.95
C ASP A 132 -10.70 -8.21 16.98
N ASP A 133 -11.68 -7.48 17.54
CA ASP A 133 -12.68 -8.07 18.46
C ASP A 133 -13.93 -8.47 17.67
N PRO A 134 -14.14 -9.77 17.38
CA PRO A 134 -15.29 -10.22 16.60
C PRO A 134 -16.64 -10.01 17.31
N ASN A 135 -16.65 -9.75 18.63
CA ASN A 135 -17.88 -9.49 19.37
C ASN A 135 -18.25 -8.00 19.38
N ASP A 136 -17.29 -7.12 19.09
CA ASP A 136 -17.47 -5.67 19.08
C ASP A 136 -16.54 -5.02 18.02
N PRO A 137 -16.73 -5.33 16.73
CA PRO A 137 -15.80 -4.94 15.68
C PRO A 137 -15.75 -3.42 15.44
N ALA A 138 -16.75 -2.67 15.91
CA ALA A 138 -16.79 -1.22 15.77
C ALA A 138 -15.99 -0.47 16.86
N LYS A 139 -15.52 -1.19 17.87
CA LYS A 139 -14.84 -0.62 19.04
C LYS A 139 -13.55 0.12 18.68
N ALA A 140 -13.37 1.28 19.28
CA ALA A 140 -12.18 2.08 19.12
C ALA A 140 -11.01 1.61 20.00
N THR A 141 -9.82 1.55 19.41
CA THR A 141 -8.55 1.53 20.16
C THR A 141 -8.16 2.94 20.57
N ILE A 142 -8.44 3.93 19.71
CA ILE A 142 -8.30 5.37 19.99
C ILE A 142 -9.55 6.08 19.47
N GLY A 143 -10.11 7.01 20.25
CA GLY A 143 -11.25 7.82 19.84
C GLY A 143 -12.59 7.24 20.31
N ALA A 144 -13.66 7.54 19.57
CA ALA A 144 -15.00 7.01 19.79
C ALA A 144 -15.26 5.79 18.90
N ASP A 145 -16.11 4.88 19.36
CA ASP A 145 -16.51 3.71 18.58
C ASP A 145 -17.15 4.13 17.25
N LEU A 146 -16.89 3.34 16.21
CA LEU A 146 -17.55 3.51 14.92
C LEU A 146 -19.03 3.15 15.04
N ILE A 147 -19.83 3.68 14.13
CA ILE A 147 -21.24 3.32 14.01
C ILE A 147 -21.43 2.59 12.70
N PHE A 148 -21.73 1.30 12.78
CA PHE A 148 -22.14 0.52 11.61
C PHE A 148 -23.57 0.90 11.24
N VAL A 149 -23.77 1.29 9.99
CA VAL A 149 -25.08 1.58 9.42
C VAL A 149 -25.37 0.49 8.42
N GLU A 150 -26.45 -0.25 8.64
CA GLU A 150 -26.85 -1.40 7.84
C GLU A 150 -28.27 -1.16 7.32
N ASP A 151 -28.53 -1.51 6.06
CA ASP A 151 -29.85 -1.44 5.45
C ASP A 151 -30.30 -2.81 4.96
N GLN A 152 -30.15 -3.13 3.67
CA GLN A 152 -30.53 -4.44 3.13
C GLN A 152 -29.43 -5.49 3.29
N ALA A 153 -28.19 -5.02 3.48
CA ALA A 153 -27.02 -5.85 3.72
C ALA A 153 -26.47 -5.64 5.13
N VAL A 154 -25.61 -6.55 5.58
CA VAL A 154 -25.08 -6.60 6.95
C VAL A 154 -23.56 -6.67 6.88
N ILE A 155 -22.89 -5.84 7.69
CA ILE A 155 -21.44 -5.84 7.82
C ILE A 155 -21.04 -7.12 8.55
N SER A 156 -20.11 -7.87 7.96
CA SER A 156 -19.69 -9.18 8.50
C SER A 156 -18.24 -9.16 8.95
N VAL A 157 -17.94 -9.84 10.05
CA VAL A 157 -16.57 -10.07 10.51
C VAL A 157 -15.93 -11.17 9.65
N ILE A 158 -14.69 -10.95 9.22
CA ILE A 158 -13.90 -11.86 8.40
C ILE A 158 -12.46 -11.92 8.93
N ASP A 159 -11.68 -12.89 8.46
CA ASP A 159 -10.25 -12.95 8.76
C ASP A 159 -9.51 -11.79 8.09
N GLY A 160 -8.60 -11.18 8.85
CA GLY A 160 -7.72 -10.11 8.42
C GLY A 160 -6.52 -10.60 7.59
N PRO A 161 -5.51 -9.74 7.40
CA PRO A 161 -4.37 -10.01 6.52
C PRO A 161 -3.43 -11.12 7.03
N ARG A 162 -3.52 -11.52 8.31
CA ARG A 162 -2.71 -12.58 8.93
C ARG A 162 -3.55 -13.41 9.90
N PRO A 163 -3.10 -14.63 10.24
CA PRO A 163 -3.82 -15.47 11.20
C PRO A 163 -3.96 -14.76 12.55
N GLY A 164 -5.21 -14.59 12.99
CA GLY A 164 -5.54 -13.90 14.24
C GLY A 164 -5.80 -12.40 14.11
N ASP A 165 -5.46 -11.77 12.97
CA ASP A 165 -5.89 -10.40 12.66
C ASP A 165 -7.38 -10.46 12.25
N GLY A 166 -8.18 -9.50 12.71
CA GLY A 166 -9.58 -9.33 12.33
C GLY A 166 -9.77 -8.35 11.17
N ALA A 167 -10.94 -8.41 10.55
CA ALA A 167 -11.39 -7.46 9.56
C ALA A 167 -12.93 -7.46 9.47
N VAL A 168 -13.48 -6.46 8.81
CA VAL A 168 -14.89 -6.45 8.43
C VAL A 168 -15.06 -6.29 6.92
N ARG A 169 -16.08 -6.95 6.40
CA ARG A 169 -16.57 -6.81 5.03
C ARG A 169 -17.77 -5.88 5.02
N ILE A 170 -17.64 -4.80 4.26
CA ILE A 170 -18.74 -3.87 3.97
C ILE A 170 -19.35 -4.32 2.65
N PRO A 171 -20.53 -4.96 2.65
CA PRO A 171 -21.15 -5.42 1.42
C PRO A 171 -21.68 -4.25 0.58
N MET A 172 -21.65 -4.39 -0.75
CA MET A 172 -22.44 -3.53 -1.61
C MET A 172 -23.92 -3.69 -1.24
N ASP A 173 -24.60 -2.56 -1.00
CA ASP A 173 -26.04 -2.56 -0.77
C ASP A 173 -26.76 -2.12 -2.07
N PRO A 174 -27.47 -3.04 -2.77
CA PRO A 174 -28.14 -2.70 -4.02
C PRO A 174 -29.26 -1.68 -3.80
N LYS A 175 -28.99 -0.44 -4.20
CA LYS A 175 -29.93 0.67 -4.01
C LYS A 175 -31.07 0.65 -5.01
N LYS A 176 -32.31 0.81 -4.51
CA LYS A 176 -33.47 1.14 -5.33
C LYS A 176 -33.53 2.66 -5.49
N LYS A 177 -33.12 3.16 -6.66
CA LYS A 177 -33.27 4.54 -7.20
C LYS A 177 -33.82 5.64 -6.27
N ALA A 178 -32.97 6.64 -6.05
CA ALA A 178 -33.20 8.08 -5.87
C ALA A 178 -34.22 8.53 -4.81
N GLY A 179 -33.71 9.03 -3.68
CA GLY A 179 -34.44 9.88 -2.73
C GLY A 179 -34.37 9.44 -1.27
N ASN A 180 -33.85 8.26 -0.97
CA ASN A 180 -33.65 7.79 0.40
C ASN A 180 -32.16 7.61 0.74
N THR A 181 -31.82 8.01 1.95
CA THR A 181 -30.56 7.89 2.69
C THR A 181 -30.21 6.42 3.05
N THR A 182 -30.43 5.48 2.15
CA THR A 182 -30.23 4.03 2.38
C THR A 182 -28.82 3.60 1.99
N GLY A 183 -28.31 2.53 2.60
CA GLY A 183 -27.01 1.93 2.28
C GLY A 183 -26.36 1.30 3.50
N THR A 184 -25.38 0.44 3.25
CA THR A 184 -24.60 -0.23 4.29
C THR A 184 -23.17 0.35 4.30
N PHE A 185 -22.80 1.04 5.38
CA PHE A 185 -21.55 1.80 5.48
C PHE A 185 -21.12 2.03 6.93
N ILE A 186 -19.97 2.69 7.13
CA ILE A 186 -19.46 3.03 8.45
C ILE A 186 -19.53 4.54 8.67
N LYS A 187 -20.01 4.97 9.83
CA LYS A 187 -20.01 6.36 10.28
C LYS A 187 -18.98 6.59 11.37
N CYS A 188 -18.13 7.59 11.19
CA CYS A 188 -17.11 8.00 12.14
C CYS A 188 -17.41 9.39 12.70
N LEU A 189 -17.78 9.46 13.99
CA LEU A 189 -17.99 10.71 14.71
C LEU A 189 -16.67 11.18 15.34
N HIS A 190 -15.77 11.70 14.50
CA HIS A 190 -14.38 11.99 14.90
C HIS A 190 -14.20 13.11 15.94
N GLY A 191 -15.21 13.97 16.14
CA GLY A 191 -15.20 15.01 17.19
C GLY A 191 -14.15 16.11 16.99
N PHE A 192 -13.69 16.34 15.76
CA PHE A 192 -12.65 17.34 15.49
C PHE A 192 -13.27 18.74 15.50
N ALA A 193 -12.52 19.69 16.04
CA ALA A 193 -12.89 21.09 15.92
C ALA A 193 -12.71 21.56 14.47
N PRO A 194 -13.55 22.50 13.98
CA PRO A 194 -13.30 23.21 12.73
C PRO A 194 -11.88 23.75 12.65
N LYS A 195 -11.26 23.65 11.48
CA LYS A 195 -9.87 24.04 11.24
C LYS A 195 -9.72 24.55 9.82
N GLY A 196 -9.16 25.74 9.65
CA GLY A 196 -9.05 26.40 8.35
C GLY A 196 -10.37 26.97 7.80
N GLY A 197 -11.47 26.86 8.53
CA GLY A 197 -12.82 27.30 8.13
C GLY A 197 -13.89 26.92 9.16
N LYS A 198 -15.14 26.78 8.73
CA LYS A 198 -16.27 26.26 9.52
C LYS A 198 -16.28 24.74 9.62
N ASN A 199 -15.63 24.06 8.67
CA ASN A 199 -15.44 22.63 8.61
C ASN A 199 -13.99 22.27 8.98
N VAL A 200 -13.64 20.99 8.95
CA VAL A 200 -12.27 20.51 9.12
C VAL A 200 -11.60 20.45 7.76
N ASN A 201 -10.64 21.34 7.52
CA ASN A 201 -9.93 21.48 6.24
C ASN A 201 -8.52 20.90 6.24
N GLU A 202 -8.06 20.43 7.40
CA GLU A 202 -6.78 19.74 7.54
C GLU A 202 -6.96 18.44 8.30
N TYR A 203 -6.68 17.32 7.64
CA TYR A 203 -6.83 15.99 8.24
C TYR A 203 -6.00 14.96 7.46
N THR A 204 -5.88 13.77 8.02
CA THR A 204 -5.38 12.59 7.32
C THR A 204 -6.25 11.42 7.66
N ILE A 205 -6.58 10.58 6.68
CA ILE A 205 -7.27 9.31 6.92
C ILE A 205 -6.46 8.19 6.26
N MET A 206 -6.32 7.09 6.99
CA MET A 206 -5.70 5.84 6.56
C MET A 206 -6.76 4.74 6.59
N TRP A 207 -6.79 3.92 5.54
CA TRP A 207 -7.55 2.67 5.50
C TRP A 207 -6.64 1.53 5.05
N ASP A 208 -6.67 0.42 5.78
CA ASP A 208 -6.10 -0.84 5.31
C ASP A 208 -7.23 -1.68 4.71
N ILE A 209 -7.26 -1.75 3.39
CA ILE A 209 -8.38 -2.31 2.62
C ILE A 209 -7.94 -3.48 1.75
N ARG A 210 -8.90 -4.35 1.43
CA ARG A 210 -8.79 -5.34 0.36
C ARG A 210 -10.00 -5.22 -0.55
N LEU A 211 -9.73 -5.13 -1.86
CA LEU A 211 -10.75 -5.26 -2.89
C LEU A 211 -10.98 -6.77 -3.14
N PRO A 212 -12.22 -7.29 -3.11
CA PRO A 212 -12.49 -8.71 -3.35
C PRO A 212 -11.91 -9.21 -4.69
N GLU A 213 -11.50 -10.48 -4.75
CA GLU A 213 -10.89 -11.07 -5.95
C GLU A 213 -11.86 -11.14 -7.13
N GLU A 214 -13.15 -11.22 -6.82
CA GLU A 214 -14.25 -11.24 -7.77
C GLU A 214 -14.37 -9.93 -8.55
N GLY A 215 -13.79 -8.84 -8.04
CA GLY A 215 -13.91 -7.49 -8.59
C GLY A 215 -15.18 -6.78 -8.12
N PRO A 216 -15.35 -5.51 -8.54
CA PRO A 216 -16.47 -4.69 -8.09
C PRO A 216 -17.79 -5.16 -8.72
N GLU A 217 -18.86 -5.12 -7.94
CA GLU A 217 -20.23 -5.28 -8.41
C GLU A 217 -20.69 -4.10 -9.29
N SER A 218 -20.08 -2.94 -9.13
CA SER A 218 -20.28 -1.73 -9.94
C SER A 218 -18.98 -1.32 -10.68
N SER A 219 -18.88 -0.06 -11.12
CA SER A 219 -17.62 0.47 -11.68
C SER A 219 -16.65 1.01 -10.62
N TYR A 220 -17.10 1.11 -9.36
CA TYR A 220 -16.43 1.85 -8.31
C TYR A 220 -16.54 1.17 -6.94
N TYR A 221 -15.59 1.48 -6.06
CA TYR A 221 -15.73 1.34 -4.61
C TYR A 221 -15.68 2.73 -3.99
N SER A 222 -16.41 2.96 -2.89
CA SER A 222 -16.30 4.20 -2.12
C SER A 222 -15.29 4.08 -0.99
N LEU A 223 -14.49 5.12 -0.76
CA LEU A 223 -13.68 5.25 0.47
C LEU A 223 -14.34 6.14 1.49
N MET A 224 -14.89 7.28 1.06
CA MET A 224 -15.51 8.23 1.98
C MET A 224 -16.50 9.19 1.30
N SER A 225 -17.45 9.67 2.10
CA SER A 225 -18.26 10.86 1.86
C SER A 225 -18.13 11.80 3.06
N SER A 226 -17.75 13.06 2.80
CA SER A 226 -17.39 14.05 3.83
C SER A 226 -18.45 15.11 4.08
N ARG A 227 -19.39 15.26 3.14
CA ARG A 227 -20.31 16.40 3.07
C ARG A 227 -21.60 16.22 3.85
N THR A 228 -21.97 14.98 4.16
CA THR A 228 -23.17 14.62 4.91
C THR A 228 -22.92 13.43 5.84
N LEU A 229 -23.82 13.23 6.80
CA LEU A 229 -23.79 12.08 7.72
C LEU A 229 -24.99 11.15 7.56
N ASP A 230 -25.83 11.42 6.58
CA ASP A 230 -27.03 10.67 6.24
C ASP A 230 -26.90 9.98 4.87
N ASN A 231 -25.72 9.97 4.26
CA ASN A 231 -25.50 9.32 2.95
C ASN A 231 -26.42 9.87 1.84
N SER A 232 -26.77 11.16 1.91
CA SER A 232 -27.59 11.87 0.89
C SER A 232 -26.76 12.55 -0.21
N GLN A 233 -25.46 12.27 -0.27
CA GLN A 233 -24.54 12.85 -1.24
C GLN A 233 -23.53 11.81 -1.71
N ASP A 234 -23.23 11.89 -3.00
CA ASP A 234 -22.18 11.17 -3.72
C ASP A 234 -20.84 11.12 -2.96
N GLN A 235 -20.13 10.01 -3.16
CA GLN A 235 -18.79 9.78 -2.64
C GLN A 235 -17.80 10.89 -3.02
N ASP A 236 -16.81 11.09 -2.15
CA ASP A 236 -15.80 12.13 -2.30
C ASP A 236 -14.44 11.55 -2.72
N ILE A 237 -14.10 10.34 -2.26
CA ILE A 237 -12.93 9.62 -2.77
C ILE A 237 -13.39 8.21 -3.12
N CYS A 238 -13.10 7.78 -4.34
CA CYS A 238 -13.50 6.47 -4.85
C CYS A 238 -12.31 5.68 -5.39
N ILE A 239 -12.54 4.40 -5.67
CA ILE A 239 -11.60 3.48 -6.30
C ILE A 239 -12.26 2.98 -7.57
N ARG A 240 -11.57 3.09 -8.70
CA ARG A 240 -12.05 2.54 -9.98
C ARG A 240 -11.76 1.05 -10.08
N SER A 241 -12.52 0.35 -10.93
CA SER A 241 -12.31 -1.07 -11.27
C SER A 241 -10.88 -1.42 -11.73
N ASN A 242 -10.12 -0.44 -12.24
CA ASN A 242 -8.72 -0.63 -12.61
C ASN A 242 -7.73 -0.46 -11.44
N GLY A 243 -8.19 -0.29 -10.21
CA GLY A 243 -7.36 -0.16 -9.01
C GLY A 243 -6.72 1.21 -8.78
N SER A 244 -7.13 2.25 -9.53
CA SER A 244 -6.77 3.64 -9.22
C SER A 244 -7.74 4.23 -8.20
N PHE A 245 -7.25 5.02 -7.25
CA PHE A 245 -8.09 5.74 -6.28
C PHE A 245 -7.93 7.26 -6.39
N GLY A 246 -8.97 7.99 -6.02
CA GLY A 246 -9.09 9.43 -6.16
C GLY A 246 -10.51 9.83 -6.57
N ILE A 247 -10.64 10.99 -7.22
CA ILE A 247 -11.90 11.44 -7.80
C ILE A 247 -11.59 12.39 -8.96
N GLY A 248 -12.51 12.53 -9.92
CA GLY A 248 -12.28 13.28 -11.16
C GLY A 248 -11.69 14.70 -10.96
N SER A 249 -12.15 15.43 -9.94
CA SER A 249 -11.68 16.79 -9.66
C SER A 249 -10.30 16.84 -8.99
N LEU A 250 -9.95 15.86 -8.15
CA LEU A 250 -8.63 15.78 -7.50
C LEU A 250 -7.59 15.05 -8.36
N GLY A 251 -8.06 14.30 -9.36
CA GLY A 251 -7.29 13.32 -10.11
C GLY A 251 -7.21 11.97 -9.40
N TYR A 252 -6.96 10.94 -10.21
CA TYR A 252 -6.69 9.57 -9.73
C TYR A 252 -5.17 9.32 -9.71
N CYS A 253 -4.73 8.41 -8.84
CA CYS A 253 -3.42 7.80 -8.98
C CYS A 253 -3.37 6.86 -10.20
N ASP A 254 -2.20 6.27 -10.46
CA ASP A 254 -2.00 5.39 -11.61
C ASP A 254 -2.86 4.11 -11.50
N ALA A 255 -3.31 3.62 -12.66
CA ALA A 255 -4.05 2.37 -12.76
C ALA A 255 -3.22 1.20 -12.20
N GLY A 256 -3.89 0.29 -11.48
CA GLY A 256 -3.28 -0.88 -10.88
C GLY A 256 -2.47 -0.59 -9.61
N THR A 257 -2.61 0.59 -9.01
CA THR A 257 -2.05 0.91 -7.69
C THR A 257 -2.57 -0.08 -6.64
N LEU A 258 -3.88 -0.30 -6.63
CA LEU A 258 -4.54 -1.35 -5.84
C LEU A 258 -4.77 -2.59 -6.69
N LYS A 259 -4.58 -3.77 -6.11
CA LYS A 259 -4.80 -5.08 -6.73
C LYS A 259 -5.93 -5.81 -6.02
N LEU A 260 -6.79 -6.48 -6.80
CA LEU A 260 -7.82 -7.37 -6.26
C LEU A 260 -7.17 -8.50 -5.45
N GLY A 261 -7.83 -8.94 -4.38
CA GLY A 261 -7.37 -9.96 -3.44
C GLY A 261 -6.26 -9.53 -2.49
N LYS A 262 -5.60 -8.40 -2.74
CA LYS A 262 -4.46 -7.93 -1.96
C LYS A 262 -4.87 -6.87 -0.95
N TRP A 263 -4.29 -6.95 0.25
CA TRP A 263 -4.39 -5.89 1.26
C TRP A 263 -3.46 -4.73 0.93
N HIS A 264 -3.98 -3.52 0.99
CA HIS A 264 -3.29 -2.27 0.69
C HIS A 264 -3.57 -1.22 1.76
N ARG A 265 -2.55 -0.42 2.11
CA ARG A 265 -2.70 0.73 3.00
C ARG A 265 -2.87 1.98 2.16
N VAL A 266 -4.07 2.53 2.14
CA VAL A 266 -4.43 3.77 1.43
C VAL A 266 -4.48 4.92 2.41
N ILE A 267 -3.76 6.00 2.11
CA ILE A 267 -3.72 7.21 2.94
C ILE A 267 -4.02 8.42 2.06
N VAL A 268 -4.95 9.26 2.53
CA VAL A 268 -5.21 10.59 1.96
C VAL A 268 -4.86 11.63 3.01
N THR A 269 -3.87 12.47 2.71
CA THR A 269 -3.54 13.65 3.52
C THR A 269 -4.19 14.87 2.86
N MET A 270 -4.92 15.66 3.64
CA MET A 270 -5.71 16.79 3.16
C MET A 270 -5.30 18.07 3.88
N ASN A 271 -5.05 19.12 3.09
CA ASN A 271 -5.01 20.52 3.49
C ASN A 271 -5.69 21.32 2.38
N SER A 272 -6.99 21.58 2.55
CA SER A 272 -7.88 22.13 1.52
C SER A 272 -7.29 23.42 0.93
N GLY A 273 -7.22 23.49 -0.40
CA GLY A 273 -6.71 24.62 -1.17
C GLY A 273 -5.18 24.73 -1.20
N VAL A 274 -4.46 23.91 -0.44
CA VAL A 274 -3.00 23.98 -0.29
C VAL A 274 -2.31 22.72 -0.81
N SER A 275 -2.68 21.54 -0.30
CA SER A 275 -2.03 20.28 -0.65
C SER A 275 -2.94 19.09 -0.36
N VAL A 276 -3.00 18.17 -1.33
CA VAL A 276 -3.66 16.87 -1.17
C VAL A 276 -2.70 15.81 -1.68
N VAL A 277 -2.33 14.84 -0.84
CA VAL A 277 -1.36 13.80 -1.20
C VAL A 277 -1.94 12.43 -0.94
N TYR A 278 -1.83 11.56 -1.94
CA TYR A 278 -2.20 10.16 -1.86
C TYR A 278 -0.96 9.30 -1.66
N VAL A 279 -1.00 8.43 -0.66
CA VAL A 279 0.04 7.45 -0.36
C VAL A 279 -0.59 6.06 -0.37
N CYS A 280 0.09 5.11 -0.99
CA CYS A 280 -0.28 3.70 -0.98
C CYS A 280 0.94 2.87 -0.61
N ASP A 281 0.80 1.95 0.35
CA ASP A 281 1.85 1.00 0.74
C ASP A 281 3.23 1.64 1.03
N GLY A 282 3.22 2.81 1.69
CA GLY A 282 4.45 3.55 2.02
C GLY A 282 5.08 4.33 0.87
N ALA A 283 4.43 4.42 -0.30
CA ALA A 283 4.87 5.22 -1.43
C ALA A 283 3.87 6.33 -1.77
N LYS A 284 4.35 7.54 -2.04
CA LYS A 284 3.49 8.58 -2.64
C LYS A 284 3.09 8.15 -4.04
N VAL A 285 1.79 8.15 -4.32
CA VAL A 285 1.22 7.75 -5.61
C VAL A 285 0.58 8.92 -6.37
N LYS A 286 0.27 10.04 -5.69
CA LYS A 286 -0.27 11.23 -6.35
C LYS A 286 -0.09 12.49 -5.51
N ASP A 287 0.30 13.58 -6.17
CA ASP A 287 -0.01 14.94 -5.73
C ASP A 287 -1.33 15.35 -6.41
N ALA A 288 -2.42 15.41 -5.64
CA ALA A 288 -3.76 15.69 -6.15
C ALA A 288 -3.98 17.20 -6.38
N ASP A 289 -5.00 17.54 -7.18
CA ASP A 289 -5.33 18.95 -7.47
C ASP A 289 -6.02 19.61 -6.27
N ALA A 290 -5.20 20.15 -5.36
CA ALA A 290 -5.68 20.83 -4.16
C ALA A 290 -6.51 22.09 -4.45
N ALA A 291 -6.37 22.70 -5.63
CA ALA A 291 -7.20 23.86 -6.02
C ALA A 291 -8.67 23.45 -6.20
N SER A 292 -8.92 22.19 -6.52
CA SER A 292 -10.25 21.59 -6.60
C SER A 292 -10.80 21.13 -5.24
N ALA A 293 -10.07 21.34 -4.14
CA ALA A 293 -10.50 21.12 -2.75
C ALA A 293 -10.57 22.45 -1.98
N PRO A 294 -11.51 23.36 -2.27
CA PRO A 294 -11.57 24.65 -1.58
C PRO A 294 -11.93 24.49 -0.10
N ILE A 295 -11.53 25.46 0.72
CA ILE A 295 -11.90 25.55 2.13
C ILE A 295 -13.43 25.53 2.29
N ASP A 296 -13.90 24.72 3.25
CA ASP A 296 -15.30 24.45 3.55
C ASP A 296 -16.12 23.94 2.35
N GLY A 297 -15.45 23.42 1.32
CA GLY A 297 -16.06 22.87 0.12
C GLY A 297 -16.17 21.36 0.12
N ARG A 298 -16.22 20.78 -1.09
CA ARG A 298 -16.07 19.33 -1.26
C ARG A 298 -14.74 18.90 -0.65
N PHE A 299 -14.73 17.77 0.05
CA PHE A 299 -13.60 17.18 0.80
C PHE A 299 -13.33 17.75 2.19
N SER A 300 -13.91 18.89 2.60
CA SER A 300 -13.81 19.33 4.00
C SER A 300 -14.69 18.44 4.89
N LEU A 301 -14.17 17.90 6.00
CA LEU A 301 -14.99 17.06 6.88
C LEU A 301 -15.96 17.94 7.68
N LEU A 302 -17.22 17.49 7.79
CA LEU A 302 -18.14 18.08 8.75
C LEU A 302 -17.58 17.95 10.17
N PRO A 303 -17.74 18.96 11.05
CA PRO A 303 -17.31 18.84 12.45
C PRO A 303 -17.93 17.64 13.18
N GLY A 304 -19.12 17.20 12.72
CA GLY A 304 -19.84 16.07 13.29
C GLY A 304 -19.33 14.70 12.87
N GLY A 305 -18.53 14.57 11.80
CA GLY A 305 -18.06 13.26 11.35
C GLY A 305 -17.73 13.15 9.86
N VAL A 306 -17.47 11.91 9.46
CA VAL A 306 -17.28 11.46 8.07
C VAL A 306 -17.91 10.08 7.89
N LEU A 307 -18.37 9.78 6.68
CA LEU A 307 -18.83 8.44 6.31
C LEU A 307 -17.70 7.72 5.57
N PHE A 308 -17.45 6.47 5.92
CA PHE A 308 -16.54 5.56 5.22
C PHE A 308 -17.34 4.53 4.44
N PHE A 309 -16.85 4.21 3.23
CA PHE A 309 -17.47 3.22 2.35
C PHE A 309 -18.95 3.51 2.06
N ALA A 310 -19.28 4.79 1.93
CA ALA A 310 -20.64 5.26 1.70
C ALA A 310 -20.73 5.94 0.34
N ASP A 311 -21.74 5.56 -0.42
CA ASP A 311 -22.14 6.21 -1.66
C ASP A 311 -23.67 6.36 -1.66
N ASP A 312 -24.25 7.36 -2.35
CA ASP A 312 -25.69 7.65 -2.31
C ASP A 312 -26.51 7.00 -3.45
N ASP A 313 -25.90 6.63 -4.58
CA ASP A 313 -26.60 6.20 -5.79
C ASP A 313 -26.19 4.82 -6.36
N GLY A 314 -25.27 4.13 -5.70
CA GLY A 314 -24.85 2.76 -6.01
C GLY A 314 -23.53 2.67 -6.78
N ASP A 315 -22.77 3.77 -6.82
CA ASP A 315 -21.37 3.80 -7.28
C ASP A 315 -20.41 3.31 -6.18
N ASP A 316 -20.78 2.22 -5.50
CA ASP A 316 -19.97 1.47 -4.55
C ASP A 316 -19.96 -0.03 -4.87
N SER A 317 -19.16 -0.79 -4.13
CA SER A 317 -18.96 -2.23 -4.28
C SER A 317 -18.46 -2.80 -2.97
N THR A 318 -18.55 -4.11 -2.80
CA THR A 318 -18.13 -4.79 -1.57
C THR A 318 -16.64 -4.55 -1.31
N ILE A 319 -16.29 -4.15 -0.09
CA ILE A 319 -14.90 -3.86 0.29
C ILE A 319 -14.60 -4.39 1.68
N ASP A 320 -13.39 -4.90 1.86
CA ASP A 320 -12.90 -5.39 3.15
C ASP A 320 -11.97 -4.34 3.79
N VAL A 321 -12.03 -4.19 5.11
CA VAL A 321 -11.17 -3.28 5.87
C VAL A 321 -10.69 -3.94 7.17
N CYS A 322 -9.40 -3.82 7.48
CA CYS A 322 -8.80 -4.36 8.71
C CYS A 322 -8.23 -3.28 9.64
N ASN A 323 -7.99 -2.06 9.15
CA ASN A 323 -7.67 -0.94 10.01
C ASN A 323 -8.18 0.38 9.43
N ILE A 324 -8.60 1.29 10.31
CA ILE A 324 -8.83 2.70 9.96
C ILE A 324 -8.11 3.57 10.99
N ALA A 325 -7.45 4.63 10.54
CA ALA A 325 -6.91 5.66 11.43
C ALA A 325 -7.21 7.07 10.89
N ILE A 326 -7.38 8.05 11.78
CA ILE A 326 -7.66 9.43 11.42
C ILE A 326 -6.91 10.44 12.31
N TRP A 327 -6.42 11.51 11.71
CA TRP A 327 -5.71 12.62 12.36
C TRP A 327 -6.40 13.95 12.05
N ASP A 328 -6.41 14.86 13.03
CA ASP A 328 -6.91 16.25 12.94
C ASP A 328 -5.89 17.23 12.35
N ARG A 329 -4.95 16.69 11.57
CA ARG A 329 -3.92 17.43 10.85
C ARG A 329 -3.55 16.71 9.56
N GLN A 330 -2.98 17.48 8.64
CA GLN A 330 -2.25 16.89 7.53
C GLN A 330 -0.96 16.25 8.06
N LEU A 331 -0.77 14.95 7.81
CA LEU A 331 0.53 14.31 7.94
C LEU A 331 1.42 14.79 6.79
N THR A 332 2.71 14.97 7.07
CA THR A 332 3.70 15.20 6.01
C THR A 332 3.82 13.96 5.11
N GLU A 333 4.35 14.13 3.89
CA GLU A 333 4.60 13.00 2.99
C GLU A 333 5.46 11.92 3.65
N ASP A 334 6.51 12.30 4.38
CA ASP A 334 7.41 11.35 5.04
C ASP A 334 6.74 10.65 6.22
N GLU A 335 5.92 11.34 7.01
CA GLU A 335 5.10 10.71 8.06
C GLU A 335 4.12 9.69 7.46
N ALA A 336 3.38 10.06 6.40
CA ALA A 336 2.45 9.16 5.74
C ALA A 336 3.15 7.94 5.12
N LYS A 337 4.31 8.12 4.49
CA LYS A 337 5.12 7.02 3.94
C LYS A 337 5.68 6.11 5.04
N SER A 338 6.01 6.67 6.21
CA SER A 338 6.54 5.89 7.34
C SER A 338 5.55 4.84 7.87
N LEU A 339 4.25 5.03 7.62
CA LEU A 339 3.21 4.04 7.95
C LEU A 339 3.40 2.74 7.15
N GLY A 340 4.02 2.77 5.97
CA GLY A 340 4.37 1.57 5.21
C GLY A 340 3.17 0.83 4.59
N ALA A 341 3.34 -0.45 4.28
CA ALA A 341 2.31 -1.32 3.71
C ALA A 341 1.58 -2.16 4.76
N VAL A 342 0.44 -2.74 4.38
CA VAL A 342 -0.25 -3.75 5.21
C VAL A 342 0.61 -5.00 5.28
N ARG A 343 0.88 -5.43 6.50
CA ARG A 343 1.59 -6.69 6.76
C ARG A 343 0.59 -7.81 6.57
N GLN A 344 0.83 -8.64 5.56
CA GLN A 344 -0.04 -9.72 5.14
C GLN A 344 0.79 -10.99 5.00
N ILE A 345 0.15 -12.17 4.99
CA ILE A 345 0.85 -13.44 4.76
C ILE A 345 1.67 -13.30 3.46
N VAL A 346 2.97 -13.50 3.56
CA VAL A 346 3.85 -13.57 2.40
C VAL A 346 4.11 -15.05 2.13
N GLU A 347 3.76 -15.52 0.93
CA GLU A 347 4.13 -16.86 0.50
C GLU A 347 5.66 -16.95 0.41
N PHE A 348 6.26 -17.61 1.39
CA PHE A 348 7.67 -17.99 1.38
C PHE A 348 7.76 -19.51 1.32
N GLU A 349 8.00 -20.02 0.12
CA GLU A 349 8.39 -21.42 -0.06
C GLU A 349 9.90 -21.52 0.18
N GLU A 350 10.28 -22.30 1.20
CA GLU A 350 11.67 -22.63 1.52
C GLU A 350 12.35 -23.46 0.42
#